data_AF-A0A3C1PK44-F1
#
_entry.id   AF-A0A3C1PK44-F1
#
_cell.length_a   1.000
_cell.length_b   1.000
_cell.length_c   1.000
_cell.angle_alpha   90.00
_cell.angle_beta   90.00
_cell.angle_gamma   90.00
#
_symmetry.space_group_name_H-M   'P 1'
#
loop_
_entity.id
_entity.type
_entity.pdbx_description
1 polymer ?
#
loop_
_entity_poly.entity_id
_entity_poly.type
_entity_poly.pdbx_seq_one_letter_code
_entity_poly.pdbx_strand_id
1 'polypeptide(L)'
;MFALNLKIFQTKITFIMKRFVLFIVISQLIMFGMAQQKLTPELLWSLGRVGSALVSPDGTKVLYDATFYDVDADRGFRDLYTTDLNGAPAVRITETQFNENAARWLPNGKIVYTSSESGSNQLWIMDADGKNRKQYSNIDGLMEFKFDATGTKLLYTKTVKLDKAVVDVYSDLPKANAKIIDEMMYRHWDSWHDLTYNHVFIAELKGEQWVESKDIMTGERFDTPLKPSGGIEQVAWSPDGKLIAYACKKKVGKAYAMSTNSEIYLYNTETGTTENISEGYMGYDLDPIFSPDGTKIIWTSMERDGFEADKARLILYDVKAKTKTDLSQGFDQSVSNLSFSPDSKQIFMISGIRATYQIFSYDLKAKKFAQITKGVHNYLDYDFAGKFLVATKQSMSMPTEVFKVEIATGTETQLTFVNKKTWDGIKLAEVKERTVKTTDGKDMLVWVVYPPNFDPNKKYPTLLYCQGGPQSAVSQFFSYRWNMQLIAANDYIIVAPNRRGLPTFGQEWNDQISKDYGGQNMQDYLSA
;
A
#
# COMPACT_ATOMS: atom_id res chain seq x y z
N MET A 1 -76.21 -26.91 -35.14
CA MET A 1 -74.74 -27.09 -35.30
C MET A 1 -73.93 -25.85 -34.91
N PHE A 2 -74.47 -24.61 -35.01
CA PHE A 2 -73.76 -23.37 -34.65
C PHE A 2 -73.58 -23.13 -33.13
N ALA A 3 -74.55 -23.49 -32.28
CA ALA A 3 -74.50 -23.22 -30.84
C ALA A 3 -73.47 -24.08 -30.06
N LEU A 4 -73.16 -25.28 -30.55
CA LEU A 4 -72.21 -26.20 -29.90
C LEU A 4 -70.76 -25.77 -30.14
N ASN A 5 -70.46 -25.24 -31.33
CA ASN A 5 -69.13 -24.74 -31.67
C ASN A 5 -68.77 -23.45 -30.92
N LEU A 6 -69.74 -22.57 -30.64
CA LEU A 6 -69.49 -21.32 -29.92
C LEU A 6 -69.11 -21.55 -28.44
N LYS A 7 -69.76 -22.53 -27.78
CA LYS A 7 -69.44 -22.93 -26.41
C LYS A 7 -68.03 -23.54 -26.32
N ILE A 8 -67.65 -24.41 -27.25
CA ILE A 8 -66.32 -25.04 -27.26
C ILE A 8 -65.22 -23.99 -27.54
N PHE A 9 -65.51 -22.99 -28.38
CA PHE A 9 -64.58 -21.89 -28.68
C PHE A 9 -64.40 -20.94 -27.49
N GLN A 10 -65.48 -20.56 -26.80
CA GLN A 10 -65.41 -19.74 -25.58
C GLN A 10 -64.69 -20.45 -24.43
N THR A 11 -64.91 -21.76 -24.23
CA THR A 11 -64.21 -22.51 -23.17
C THR A 11 -62.71 -22.65 -23.45
N LYS A 12 -62.32 -22.86 -24.72
CA LYS A 12 -60.90 -22.89 -25.12
C LYS A 12 -60.21 -21.54 -24.97
N ILE A 13 -60.85 -20.44 -25.36
CA ILE A 13 -60.30 -19.08 -25.19
C ILE A 13 -60.16 -18.73 -23.70
N THR A 14 -61.14 -19.08 -22.87
CA THR A 14 -61.08 -18.82 -21.42
C THR A 14 -59.99 -19.66 -20.74
N PHE A 15 -59.77 -20.90 -21.20
CA PHE A 15 -58.71 -21.76 -20.71
C PHE A 15 -57.30 -21.30 -21.14
N ILE A 16 -57.16 -20.81 -22.37
CA ILE A 16 -55.91 -20.23 -22.89
C ILE A 16 -55.61 -18.89 -22.21
N MET A 17 -56.60 -18.00 -22.03
CA MET A 17 -56.43 -16.74 -21.29
C MET A 17 -56.06 -16.96 -19.83
N LYS A 18 -56.65 -17.94 -19.13
CA LYS A 18 -56.26 -18.26 -17.75
C LYS A 18 -54.83 -18.78 -17.65
N ARG A 19 -54.37 -19.58 -18.62
CA ARG A 19 -52.96 -20.02 -18.69
C ARG A 19 -52.01 -18.89 -19.06
N PHE A 20 -52.40 -17.97 -19.95
CA PHE A 20 -51.59 -16.81 -20.33
C PHE A 20 -51.47 -15.79 -19.19
N VAL A 21 -52.56 -15.53 -18.46
CA VAL A 21 -52.56 -14.67 -17.25
C VAL A 21 -51.77 -15.34 -16.12
N LEU A 22 -51.89 -16.65 -15.93
CA LEU A 22 -51.07 -17.38 -14.95
C LEU A 22 -49.58 -17.38 -15.33
N PHE A 23 -49.23 -17.46 -16.62
CA PHE A 23 -47.85 -17.36 -17.09
C PHE A 23 -47.28 -15.95 -16.96
N ILE A 24 -48.10 -14.90 -17.14
CA ILE A 24 -47.71 -13.50 -16.90
C ILE A 24 -47.57 -13.21 -15.41
N VAL A 25 -48.45 -13.76 -14.56
CA VAL A 25 -48.32 -13.64 -13.10
C VAL A 25 -47.13 -14.44 -12.57
N ILE A 26 -46.83 -15.62 -13.14
CA ILE A 26 -45.62 -16.39 -12.79
C ILE A 26 -44.35 -15.73 -13.36
N SER A 27 -44.37 -15.13 -14.55
CA SER A 27 -43.22 -14.39 -15.08
C SER A 27 -42.99 -13.05 -14.38
N GLN A 28 -44.04 -12.41 -13.87
CA GLN A 28 -43.94 -11.25 -12.98
C GLN A 28 -43.54 -11.63 -11.55
N LEU A 29 -43.88 -12.83 -11.08
CA LEU A 29 -43.40 -13.39 -9.80
C LEU A 29 -41.96 -13.91 -9.88
N ILE A 30 -41.40 -14.15 -11.07
CA ILE A 30 -39.96 -14.47 -11.23
C ILE A 30 -39.10 -13.20 -11.28
N MET A 31 -39.70 -12.01 -11.36
CA MET A 31 -39.07 -10.77 -10.92
C MET A 31 -39.27 -10.55 -9.41
N PHE A 32 -39.01 -11.57 -8.59
CA PHE A 32 -38.44 -11.27 -7.28
C PHE A 32 -37.10 -10.63 -7.58
N GLY A 33 -37.03 -9.30 -7.48
CA GLY A 33 -35.78 -8.57 -7.55
C GLY A 33 -34.77 -9.34 -6.71
N MET A 34 -33.61 -9.67 -7.28
CA MET A 34 -32.53 -10.25 -6.50
C MET A 34 -32.32 -9.30 -5.33
N ALA A 35 -32.80 -9.69 -4.16
CA ALA A 35 -32.70 -8.86 -2.98
C ALA A 35 -31.20 -8.68 -2.77
N GLN A 36 -30.71 -7.47 -3.02
CA GLN A 36 -29.30 -7.17 -3.01
C GLN A 36 -28.75 -7.57 -1.64
N GLN A 37 -27.76 -8.47 -1.62
CA GLN A 37 -27.32 -9.17 -0.43
C GLN A 37 -26.60 -8.21 0.51
N LYS A 38 -26.70 -8.41 1.83
CA LYS A 38 -25.86 -7.73 2.81
C LYS A 38 -24.43 -8.28 2.75
N LEU A 39 -23.42 -7.45 2.98
CA LEU A 39 -22.04 -7.91 3.11
C LEU A 39 -21.92 -8.83 4.34
N THR A 40 -21.31 -10.01 4.17
CA THR A 40 -21.01 -10.96 5.26
C THR A 40 -19.49 -11.10 5.44
N PRO A 41 -19.01 -11.64 6.58
CA PRO A 41 -17.59 -11.93 6.76
C PRO A 41 -17.01 -12.84 5.67
N GLU A 42 -17.77 -13.87 5.24
CA GLU A 42 -17.35 -14.82 4.21
C GLU A 42 -17.23 -14.13 2.85
N LEU A 43 -18.21 -13.28 2.48
CA LEU A 43 -18.13 -12.47 1.27
C LEU A 43 -16.93 -11.53 1.31
N LEU A 44 -16.70 -10.83 2.44
CA LEU A 44 -15.55 -9.94 2.60
C LEU A 44 -14.21 -10.70 2.44
N TRP A 45 -14.11 -11.91 3.01
CA TRP A 45 -12.90 -12.73 2.90
C TRP A 45 -12.68 -13.32 1.50
N SER A 46 -13.75 -13.58 0.75
CA SER A 46 -13.68 -14.09 -0.63
C SER A 46 -13.20 -13.07 -1.67
N LEU A 47 -13.11 -11.79 -1.31
CA LEU A 47 -12.68 -10.74 -2.22
C LEU A 47 -11.19 -10.87 -2.54
N GLY A 48 -10.86 -10.63 -3.81
CA GLY A 48 -9.48 -10.49 -4.25
C GLY A 48 -8.86 -9.20 -3.70
N ARG A 49 -7.62 -9.31 -3.22
CA ARG A 49 -6.83 -8.18 -2.71
C ARG A 49 -5.86 -7.75 -3.79
N VAL A 50 -6.19 -6.68 -4.50
CA VAL A 50 -5.35 -6.11 -5.57
C VAL A 50 -4.17 -5.39 -4.95
N GLY A 51 -2.96 -5.75 -5.39
CA GLY A 51 -1.70 -5.13 -4.99
C GLY A 51 -1.30 -3.95 -5.89
N SER A 52 0.00 -3.64 -5.92
CA SER A 52 0.55 -2.55 -6.74
C SER A 52 0.41 -2.85 -8.24
N ALA A 53 0.38 -1.78 -9.04
CA ALA A 53 0.22 -1.86 -10.49
C ALA A 53 1.36 -1.13 -11.20
N LEU A 54 2.03 -1.83 -12.12
CA LEU A 54 3.23 -1.35 -12.81
C LEU A 54 3.04 -1.34 -14.32
N VAL A 55 3.51 -0.29 -14.97
CA VAL A 55 3.40 -0.07 -16.41
C VAL A 55 4.55 -0.77 -17.13
N SER A 56 4.25 -1.44 -18.25
CA SER A 56 5.28 -2.07 -19.08
C SER A 56 6.22 -1.05 -19.69
N PRO A 57 7.47 -1.42 -20.05
CA PRO A 57 8.44 -0.46 -20.59
C PRO A 57 8.00 0.23 -21.90
N ASP A 58 7.13 -0.44 -22.67
CA ASP A 58 6.54 0.12 -23.90
C ASP A 58 5.28 0.97 -23.65
N GLY A 59 4.81 1.06 -22.40
CA GLY A 59 3.65 1.85 -21.99
C GLY A 59 2.29 1.25 -22.35
N THR A 60 2.23 0.00 -22.80
CA THR A 60 0.98 -0.60 -23.33
C THR A 60 0.22 -1.45 -22.32
N LYS A 61 0.92 -2.09 -21.38
CA LYS A 61 0.37 -3.03 -20.41
C LYS A 61 0.54 -2.56 -18.98
N VAL A 62 -0.33 -3.07 -18.13
CA VAL A 62 -0.26 -2.93 -16.68
C VAL A 62 -0.14 -4.33 -16.08
N LEU A 63 0.90 -4.57 -15.28
CA LEU A 63 1.10 -5.75 -14.45
C LEU A 63 0.58 -5.43 -13.05
N TYR A 64 -0.21 -6.31 -12.47
CA TYR A 64 -0.64 -6.22 -11.09
C TYR A 64 -0.80 -7.62 -10.48
N ASP A 65 -0.74 -7.71 -9.16
CA ASP A 65 -1.05 -8.94 -8.44
C ASP A 65 -2.44 -8.89 -7.79
N ALA A 66 -3.06 -10.05 -7.63
CA ALA A 66 -4.24 -10.20 -6.81
C ALA A 66 -4.08 -11.42 -5.89
N THR A 67 -4.30 -11.20 -4.59
CA THR A 67 -4.27 -12.26 -3.59
C THR A 67 -5.68 -12.72 -3.23
N PHE A 68 -5.93 -14.02 -3.32
CA PHE A 68 -7.15 -14.69 -2.89
C PHE A 68 -6.86 -15.63 -1.72
N TYR A 69 -7.86 -15.95 -0.91
CA TYR A 69 -7.71 -16.84 0.24
C TYR A 69 -8.63 -18.04 0.12
N ASP A 70 -8.04 -19.21 0.35
CA ASP A 70 -8.76 -20.46 0.57
C ASP A 70 -8.83 -20.69 2.08
N VAL A 71 -10.05 -20.65 2.60
CA VAL A 71 -10.34 -20.77 4.03
C VAL A 71 -10.13 -22.21 4.50
N ASP A 72 -10.50 -23.21 3.69
CA ASP A 72 -10.39 -24.62 4.07
C ASP A 72 -8.92 -25.07 4.10
N ALA A 73 -8.11 -24.52 3.19
CA ALA A 73 -6.67 -24.78 3.13
C ALA A 73 -5.82 -23.85 4.04
N ASP A 74 -6.45 -22.89 4.73
CA ASP A 74 -5.81 -21.86 5.56
C ASP A 74 -4.61 -21.19 4.86
N ARG A 75 -4.78 -20.83 3.58
CA ARG A 75 -3.70 -20.23 2.79
C ARG A 75 -4.18 -19.22 1.76
N GLY A 76 -3.32 -18.23 1.52
CA GLY A 76 -3.46 -17.27 0.43
C GLY A 76 -2.71 -17.73 -0.82
N PHE A 77 -3.25 -17.36 -1.97
CA PHE A 77 -2.64 -17.52 -3.29
C PHE A 77 -2.58 -16.17 -3.97
N ARG A 78 -1.39 -15.81 -4.44
CA ARG A 78 -1.16 -14.58 -5.17
C ARG A 78 -0.77 -14.93 -6.59
N ASP A 79 -1.57 -14.47 -7.53
CA ASP A 79 -1.29 -14.58 -8.96
C ASP A 79 -1.06 -13.21 -9.58
N LEU A 80 -0.34 -13.23 -10.70
CA LEU A 80 -0.04 -12.07 -11.52
C LEU A 80 -1.02 -11.97 -12.69
N TYR A 81 -1.39 -10.75 -13.00
CA TYR A 81 -2.33 -10.40 -14.05
C TYR A 81 -1.76 -9.29 -14.91
N THR A 82 -2.13 -9.29 -16.19
CA THR A 82 -1.87 -8.17 -17.09
C THR A 82 -3.16 -7.62 -17.67
N THR A 83 -3.26 -6.31 -17.84
CA THR A 83 -4.34 -5.65 -18.60
C THR A 83 -3.74 -4.60 -19.53
N ASP A 84 -4.48 -4.19 -20.56
CA ASP A 84 -4.06 -3.12 -21.46
C ASP A 84 -4.42 -1.76 -20.86
N LEU A 85 -3.56 -0.77 -21.06
CA LEU A 85 -3.80 0.60 -20.60
C LEU A 85 -5.09 1.21 -21.19
N ASN A 86 -5.57 0.67 -22.32
CA ASN A 86 -6.79 1.09 -22.99
C ASN A 86 -8.03 0.26 -22.61
N GLY A 87 -7.93 -0.60 -21.59
CA GLY A 87 -9.09 -1.25 -20.97
C GLY A 87 -9.48 -2.60 -21.56
N ALA A 88 -8.54 -3.34 -22.16
CA ALA A 88 -8.77 -4.74 -22.50
C ALA A 88 -8.97 -5.59 -21.22
N PRO A 89 -9.75 -6.69 -21.27
CA PRO A 89 -9.92 -7.58 -20.13
C PRO A 89 -8.58 -8.04 -19.56
N ALA A 90 -8.49 -8.14 -18.23
CA ALA A 90 -7.32 -8.66 -17.58
C ALA A 90 -7.10 -10.14 -17.91
N VAL A 91 -5.83 -10.52 -18.05
CA VAL A 91 -5.37 -11.88 -18.30
C VAL A 91 -4.57 -12.33 -17.08
N ARG A 92 -4.98 -13.41 -16.44
CA ARG A 92 -4.17 -14.10 -15.42
C ARG A 92 -2.99 -14.78 -16.13
N ILE A 93 -1.77 -14.43 -15.74
CA ILE A 93 -0.54 -14.92 -16.38
C ILE A 93 0.25 -15.90 -15.51
N THR A 94 -0.08 -16.02 -14.22
CA THR A 94 0.42 -17.10 -13.36
C THR A 94 -0.75 -17.89 -12.76
N GLU A 95 -0.54 -19.20 -12.67
CA GLU A 95 -1.45 -20.14 -12.04
C GLU A 95 -0.58 -21.24 -11.42
N THR A 96 0.00 -20.94 -10.27
CA THR A 96 0.92 -21.85 -9.58
C THR A 96 0.43 -22.13 -8.16
N GLN A 97 1.03 -23.14 -7.52
CA GLN A 97 0.76 -23.45 -6.10
C GLN A 97 1.54 -22.55 -5.13
N PHE A 98 2.42 -21.70 -5.65
CA PHE A 98 3.27 -20.78 -4.91
C PHE A 98 2.79 -19.34 -5.12
N ASN A 99 3.31 -18.42 -4.30
CA ASN A 99 2.98 -17.01 -4.41
C ASN A 99 4.03 -16.30 -5.25
N GLU A 100 3.60 -15.51 -6.23
CA GLU A 100 4.47 -14.61 -6.97
C GLU A 100 4.45 -13.22 -6.34
N ASN A 101 5.56 -12.83 -5.71
CA ASN A 101 5.66 -11.60 -4.91
C ASN A 101 6.54 -10.56 -5.61
N ALA A 102 6.31 -9.27 -5.29
CA ALA A 102 7.13 -8.15 -5.75
C ALA A 102 7.41 -8.19 -7.26
N ALA A 103 6.40 -8.56 -8.05
CA ALA A 103 6.54 -8.71 -9.50
C ALA A 103 6.76 -7.36 -10.17
N ARG A 104 7.66 -7.32 -11.15
CA ARG A 104 8.09 -6.10 -11.83
C ARG A 104 8.45 -6.37 -13.29
N TRP A 105 8.27 -5.34 -14.12
CA TRP A 105 8.83 -5.33 -15.47
C TRP A 105 10.34 -5.09 -15.45
N LEU A 106 11.05 -5.83 -16.30
CA LEU A 106 12.42 -5.53 -16.71
C LEU A 106 12.40 -4.68 -17.98
N PRO A 107 13.44 -3.88 -18.27
CA PRO A 107 13.49 -3.01 -19.46
C PRO A 107 13.32 -3.75 -20.80
N ASN A 108 13.65 -5.03 -20.84
CA ASN A 108 13.47 -5.90 -22.01
C ASN A 108 12.04 -6.44 -22.19
N GLY A 109 11.09 -6.03 -21.34
CA GLY A 109 9.69 -6.47 -21.38
C GLY A 109 9.42 -7.82 -20.72
N LYS A 110 10.42 -8.47 -20.11
CA LYS A 110 10.20 -9.65 -19.26
C LYS A 110 9.70 -9.24 -17.89
N ILE A 111 9.13 -10.20 -17.16
CA ILE A 111 8.67 -10.02 -15.79
C ILE A 111 9.59 -10.78 -14.85
N VAL A 112 10.00 -10.12 -13.76
CA VAL A 112 10.74 -10.71 -12.65
C VAL A 112 9.89 -10.65 -11.38
N TYR A 113 9.98 -11.67 -10.53
CA TYR A 113 9.24 -11.76 -9.27
C TYR A 113 10.00 -12.64 -8.28
N THR A 114 9.61 -12.66 -7.00
CA THR A 114 10.11 -13.63 -6.03
C THR A 114 9.11 -14.73 -5.76
N SER A 115 9.60 -15.96 -5.62
CA SER A 115 8.80 -17.13 -5.29
C SER A 115 9.64 -18.19 -4.57
N SER A 116 8.99 -18.94 -3.69
CA SER A 116 9.57 -20.08 -2.97
C SER A 116 9.43 -21.42 -3.74
N GLU A 117 9.13 -21.37 -5.04
CA GLU A 117 8.94 -22.56 -5.90
C GLU A 117 10.15 -23.52 -5.89
N SER A 118 11.36 -23.01 -5.64
CA SER A 118 12.60 -23.79 -5.52
C SER A 118 12.97 -24.18 -4.07
N GLY A 119 12.05 -24.06 -3.11
CA GLY A 119 12.25 -24.41 -1.70
C GLY A 119 12.80 -23.28 -0.81
N SER A 120 13.24 -22.17 -1.40
CA SER A 120 13.58 -20.91 -0.72
C SER A 120 13.16 -19.73 -1.60
N ASN A 121 13.01 -18.55 -1.01
CA ASN A 121 12.65 -17.35 -1.75
C ASN A 121 13.77 -17.00 -2.76
N GLN A 122 13.47 -17.08 -4.05
CA GLN A 122 14.40 -16.77 -5.15
C GLN A 122 13.73 -15.84 -6.15
N LEU A 123 14.53 -15.16 -6.96
CA LEU A 123 14.06 -14.49 -8.17
C LEU A 123 13.68 -15.53 -9.22
N TRP A 124 12.60 -15.25 -9.92
CA TRP A 124 12.10 -15.96 -11.08
C TRP A 124 11.86 -14.97 -12.20
N ILE A 125 12.07 -15.41 -13.43
CA ILE A 125 11.85 -14.59 -14.63
C ILE A 125 10.94 -15.34 -15.59
N MET A 126 10.09 -14.59 -16.29
CA MET A 126 9.17 -15.11 -17.30
C MET A 126 8.93 -14.10 -18.42
N ASP A 127 8.33 -14.56 -19.52
CA ASP A 127 7.84 -13.68 -20.57
C ASP A 127 6.58 -12.92 -20.13
N ALA A 128 6.25 -11.85 -20.85
CA ALA A 128 5.07 -11.01 -20.57
C ALA A 128 3.73 -11.77 -20.58
N ASP A 129 3.68 -12.94 -21.23
CA ASP A 129 2.50 -13.80 -21.30
C ASP A 129 2.48 -14.91 -20.23
N GLY A 130 3.43 -14.90 -19.29
CA GLY A 130 3.56 -15.88 -18.21
C GLY A 130 4.33 -17.15 -18.56
N LYS A 131 4.78 -17.31 -19.81
CA LYS A 131 5.53 -18.49 -20.25
C LYS A 131 7.02 -18.39 -19.94
N ASN A 132 7.71 -19.51 -20.18
CA ASN A 132 9.17 -19.63 -20.06
C ASN A 132 9.69 -19.23 -18.67
N ARG A 133 8.93 -19.58 -17.62
CA ARG A 133 9.32 -19.35 -16.23
C ARG A 133 10.59 -20.13 -15.92
N LYS A 134 11.58 -19.45 -15.33
CA LYS A 134 12.78 -20.09 -14.81
C LYS A 134 13.29 -19.36 -13.58
N GLN A 135 13.91 -20.10 -12.69
CA GLN A 135 14.62 -19.53 -11.55
C GLN A 135 15.77 -18.65 -12.06
N TYR A 136 15.81 -17.42 -11.58
CA TYR A 136 16.70 -16.35 -12.05
C TYR A 136 17.75 -15.93 -11.02
N SER A 137 17.70 -16.47 -9.80
CA SER A 137 18.76 -16.31 -8.81
C SER A 137 19.12 -17.61 -8.11
N ASN A 138 20.32 -17.64 -7.53
CA ASN A 138 20.75 -18.63 -6.55
C ASN A 138 21.40 -17.88 -5.38
N ILE A 139 20.58 -17.25 -4.55
CA ILE A 139 20.99 -16.38 -3.44
C ILE A 139 20.39 -16.89 -2.15
N ASP A 140 21.24 -17.30 -1.20
CA ASP A 140 20.79 -17.72 0.11
C ASP A 140 20.29 -16.52 0.92
N GLY A 141 19.09 -16.64 1.51
CA GLY A 141 18.49 -15.61 2.37
C GLY A 141 18.00 -14.35 1.65
N LEU A 142 17.70 -14.41 0.34
CA LEU A 142 17.12 -13.28 -0.39
C LEU A 142 15.75 -12.89 0.20
N MET A 143 15.61 -11.64 0.63
CA MET A 143 14.35 -11.10 1.13
C MET A 143 13.64 -10.27 0.05
N GLU A 144 14.20 -9.10 -0.28
CA GLU A 144 13.67 -8.17 -1.26
C GLU A 144 14.73 -7.77 -2.28
N PHE A 145 14.32 -7.17 -3.40
CA PHE A 145 15.22 -6.88 -4.50
C PHE A 145 14.87 -5.62 -5.29
N LYS A 146 15.87 -5.00 -5.91
CA LYS A 146 15.68 -3.88 -6.83
C LYS A 146 16.73 -3.93 -7.94
N PHE A 147 16.26 -3.86 -9.18
CA PHE A 147 17.10 -3.63 -10.35
C PHE A 147 17.36 -2.14 -10.56
N ASP A 148 18.51 -1.81 -11.14
CA ASP A 148 18.76 -0.49 -11.70
C ASP A 148 17.88 -0.22 -12.94
N ALA A 149 17.89 1.01 -13.45
CA ALA A 149 17.06 1.42 -14.58
C ALA A 149 17.34 0.62 -15.87
N THR A 150 18.54 0.07 -16.02
CA THR A 150 18.93 -0.72 -17.20
C THR A 150 18.66 -2.22 -17.04
N GLY A 151 18.36 -2.70 -15.83
CA GLY A 151 18.18 -4.12 -15.52
C GLY A 151 19.48 -4.93 -15.55
N THR A 152 20.63 -4.25 -15.53
CA THR A 152 21.97 -4.89 -15.58
C THR A 152 22.65 -4.97 -14.23
N LYS A 153 22.07 -4.35 -13.20
CA LYS A 153 22.53 -4.41 -11.81
C LYS A 153 21.38 -4.79 -10.90
N LEU A 154 21.68 -5.63 -9.92
CA LEU A 154 20.73 -6.10 -8.93
C LEU A 154 21.27 -5.79 -7.54
N LEU A 155 20.47 -5.09 -6.73
CA LEU A 155 20.63 -5.10 -5.28
C LEU A 155 19.54 -5.95 -4.64
N TYR A 156 19.83 -6.51 -3.48
CA TYR A 156 18.89 -7.28 -2.68
C TYR A 156 19.17 -7.08 -1.19
N THR A 157 18.21 -7.46 -0.36
CA THR A 157 18.35 -7.41 1.09
C THR A 157 18.44 -8.83 1.64
N LYS A 158 19.28 -9.00 2.68
CA LYS A 158 19.51 -10.28 3.33
C LYS A 158 19.82 -10.07 4.80
N THR A 159 19.37 -11.02 5.61
CA THR A 159 19.66 -11.06 7.04
C THR A 159 21.03 -11.67 7.30
N VAL A 160 21.87 -10.99 8.10
CA VAL A 160 23.24 -11.40 8.43
C VAL A 160 23.37 -11.61 9.93
N LYS A 161 23.78 -12.80 10.37
CA LYS A 161 24.07 -13.09 11.78
C LYS A 161 25.43 -12.49 12.16
N LEU A 162 25.43 -11.48 13.03
CA LEU A 162 26.66 -10.80 13.49
C LEU A 162 26.89 -10.89 14.99
N ASP A 163 25.84 -11.23 15.76
CA ASP A 163 25.94 -11.40 17.20
C ASP A 163 26.06 -12.87 17.59
N LYS A 164 26.68 -13.08 18.75
CA LYS A 164 26.99 -14.41 19.28
C LYS A 164 25.80 -14.98 20.05
N ALA A 165 25.46 -16.23 19.80
CA ALA A 165 24.54 -16.98 20.64
C ALA A 165 25.22 -17.36 21.97
N VAL A 166 24.42 -17.80 22.97
CA VAL A 166 24.96 -18.26 24.26
C VAL A 166 26.01 -19.34 24.09
N VAL A 167 25.76 -20.31 23.20
CA VAL A 167 26.69 -21.41 22.91
C VAL A 167 27.98 -20.95 22.22
N ASP A 168 27.94 -19.80 21.54
CA ASP A 168 29.12 -19.18 20.90
C ASP A 168 30.01 -18.47 21.94
N VAL A 169 29.45 -18.12 23.12
CA VAL A 169 30.15 -17.47 24.24
C VAL A 169 30.59 -18.49 25.31
N TYR A 170 29.73 -19.46 25.61
CA TYR A 170 29.92 -20.48 26.65
C TYR A 170 29.98 -21.88 26.02
N SER A 171 31.16 -22.25 25.52
CA SER A 171 31.37 -23.52 24.80
C SER A 171 31.17 -24.77 25.67
N ASP A 172 31.23 -24.63 26.99
CA ASP A 172 30.95 -25.68 27.98
C ASP A 172 29.45 -25.95 28.19
N LEU A 173 28.59 -25.09 27.64
CA LEU A 173 27.12 -25.21 27.71
C LEU A 173 26.48 -25.42 26.33
N PRO A 174 26.81 -26.50 25.59
CA PRO A 174 26.37 -26.70 24.20
C PRO A 174 24.86 -26.90 24.03
N LYS A 175 24.11 -27.08 25.13
CA LYS A 175 22.65 -27.22 25.13
C LYS A 175 21.92 -25.98 25.67
N ALA A 176 22.64 -24.88 25.96
CA ALA A 176 22.03 -23.69 26.52
C ALA A 176 21.05 -23.05 25.54
N ASN A 177 19.83 -22.81 26.03
CA ASN A 177 18.77 -22.10 25.31
C ASN A 177 18.33 -20.88 26.13
N ALA A 178 19.26 -19.96 26.32
CA ALA A 178 19.04 -18.67 27.00
C ALA A 178 19.32 -17.52 26.03
N LYS A 179 18.94 -16.30 26.40
CA LYS A 179 19.31 -15.07 25.69
C LYS A 179 20.20 -14.23 26.60
N ILE A 180 21.29 -13.69 26.04
CA ILE A 180 22.08 -12.66 26.70
C ILE A 180 21.40 -11.33 26.36
N ILE A 181 20.94 -10.61 27.39
CA ILE A 181 20.27 -9.31 27.24
C ILE A 181 21.00 -8.33 28.15
N ASP A 182 21.83 -7.52 27.53
CA ASP A 182 22.63 -6.45 28.16
C ASP A 182 22.16 -5.06 27.72
N GLU A 183 21.48 -4.94 26.58
CA GLU A 183 21.01 -3.66 26.04
C GLU A 183 19.55 -3.68 25.49
N MET A 184 18.91 -2.51 25.42
CA MET A 184 17.75 -2.30 24.54
C MET A 184 18.23 -2.20 23.07
N MET A 185 17.49 -2.53 22.04
CA MET A 185 16.12 -3.04 21.95
C MET A 185 16.14 -4.56 21.71
N TYR A 186 16.28 -5.36 22.77
CA TYR A 186 16.31 -6.83 22.68
C TYR A 186 15.00 -7.48 22.21
N ARG A 187 13.91 -6.70 22.11
CA ARG A 187 12.58 -7.14 21.65
C ARG A 187 11.83 -5.96 21.05
N HIS A 188 11.14 -6.19 19.94
CA HIS A 188 10.17 -5.27 19.33
C HIS A 188 8.80 -5.96 19.27
N TRP A 189 7.81 -5.44 19.99
CA TRP A 189 6.48 -6.04 20.16
C TRP A 189 6.50 -7.52 20.57
N ASP A 190 6.22 -8.46 19.67
CA ASP A 190 6.19 -9.91 19.88
C ASP A 190 7.45 -10.63 19.35
N SER A 191 8.37 -9.88 18.73
CA SER A 191 9.57 -10.40 18.08
C SER A 191 10.82 -10.09 18.89
N TRP A 192 11.62 -11.12 19.21
CA TRP A 192 12.89 -10.96 19.91
C TRP A 192 14.02 -10.65 18.92
N HIS A 193 15.03 -9.91 19.37
CA HIS A 193 16.29 -9.84 18.62
C HIS A 193 16.84 -11.26 18.44
N ASP A 194 17.19 -11.60 17.21
CA ASP A 194 17.56 -12.94 16.76
C ASP A 194 19.04 -13.04 16.37
N LEU A 195 19.85 -12.07 16.80
CA LEU A 195 21.30 -11.95 16.58
C LEU A 195 21.67 -11.53 15.15
N THR A 196 20.67 -11.06 14.39
CA THR A 196 20.83 -10.75 12.97
C THR A 196 20.47 -9.31 12.62
N TYR A 197 21.05 -8.85 11.53
CA TYR A 197 20.87 -7.50 10.99
C TYR A 197 20.51 -7.57 9.51
N ASN A 198 19.59 -6.72 9.07
CA ASN A 198 19.25 -6.59 7.64
C ASN A 198 20.33 -5.80 6.93
N HIS A 199 20.93 -6.38 5.90
CA HIS A 199 21.98 -5.74 5.10
C HIS A 199 21.55 -5.62 3.64
N VAL A 200 22.15 -4.66 2.95
CA VAL A 200 22.03 -4.48 1.50
C VAL A 200 23.21 -5.16 0.81
N PHE A 201 22.90 -5.97 -0.20
CA PHE A 201 23.86 -6.67 -1.02
C PHE A 201 23.73 -6.28 -2.49
N ILE A 202 24.84 -6.36 -3.22
CA ILE A 202 24.90 -6.35 -4.68
C ILE A 202 25.04 -7.79 -5.15
N ALA A 203 24.29 -8.15 -6.18
CA ALA A 203 24.41 -9.42 -6.88
C ALA A 203 25.10 -9.24 -8.25
N GLU A 204 25.69 -10.32 -8.75
CA GLU A 204 26.26 -10.40 -10.09
C GLU A 204 25.59 -11.51 -10.91
N LEU A 205 25.47 -11.31 -12.22
CA LEU A 205 24.92 -12.31 -13.12
C LEU A 205 26.01 -13.31 -13.52
N LYS A 206 25.88 -14.58 -13.09
CA LYS A 206 26.74 -15.69 -13.52
C LYS A 206 25.95 -16.65 -14.40
N GLY A 207 26.32 -16.71 -15.68
CA GLY A 207 25.53 -17.44 -16.67
C GLY A 207 24.14 -16.82 -16.80
N GLU A 208 23.11 -17.58 -16.41
CA GLU A 208 21.73 -17.12 -16.43
C GLU A 208 21.14 -16.80 -15.03
N GLN A 209 21.95 -16.87 -13.97
CA GLN A 209 21.47 -16.68 -12.60
C GLN A 209 22.21 -15.56 -11.87
N TRP A 210 21.45 -14.75 -11.14
CA TRP A 210 21.99 -13.80 -10.17
C TRP A 210 22.50 -14.52 -8.94
N VAL A 211 23.71 -14.19 -8.52
CA VAL A 211 24.34 -14.74 -7.32
C VAL A 211 24.87 -13.63 -6.42
N GLU A 212 25.04 -13.92 -5.15
CA GLU A 212 25.64 -13.01 -4.17
C GLU A 212 27.03 -12.55 -4.64
N SER A 213 27.31 -11.25 -4.52
CA SER A 213 28.60 -10.65 -4.88
C SER A 213 29.21 -9.85 -3.74
N LYS A 214 28.49 -8.84 -3.20
CA LYS A 214 29.07 -7.91 -2.22
C LYS A 214 28.06 -7.43 -1.18
N ASP A 215 28.41 -7.55 0.10
CA ASP A 215 27.75 -6.85 1.22
C ASP A 215 28.28 -5.41 1.33
N ILE A 216 27.42 -4.40 1.15
CA ILE A 216 27.85 -2.99 1.26
C ILE A 216 27.90 -2.50 2.71
N MET A 217 27.41 -3.30 3.65
CA MET A 217 27.33 -3.03 5.09
C MET A 217 28.19 -4.01 5.89
N THR A 218 29.26 -4.55 5.29
CA THR A 218 30.08 -5.61 5.88
C THR A 218 30.47 -5.32 7.33
N GLY A 219 29.97 -6.15 8.26
CA GLY A 219 30.26 -6.07 9.69
C GLY A 219 29.53 -4.97 10.48
N GLU A 220 28.71 -4.17 9.82
CA GLU A 220 27.85 -3.17 10.49
C GLU A 220 26.74 -3.86 11.28
N ARG A 221 26.46 -3.42 12.51
CA ARG A 221 25.37 -3.97 13.34
C ARG A 221 24.15 -3.07 13.29
N PHE A 222 23.69 -2.80 12.08
CA PHE A 222 22.57 -1.91 11.82
C PHE A 222 21.67 -2.47 10.72
N ASP A 223 20.37 -2.20 10.83
CA ASP A 223 19.39 -2.70 9.87
C ASP A 223 19.18 -1.70 8.72
N THR A 224 19.24 -2.22 7.49
CA THR A 224 18.74 -1.60 6.27
C THR A 224 18.13 -2.71 5.39
N PRO A 225 16.81 -2.67 5.11
CA PRO A 225 15.82 -1.70 5.57
C PRO A 225 15.63 -1.73 7.10
N LEU A 226 15.14 -0.62 7.66
CA LEU A 226 14.92 -0.46 9.09
C LEU A 226 13.84 -1.44 9.60
N LYS A 227 14.07 -2.04 10.76
CA LYS A 227 13.06 -2.85 11.46
C LYS A 227 12.08 -1.96 12.24
N PRO A 228 10.81 -2.38 12.43
CA PRO A 228 10.22 -3.64 11.95
C PRO A 228 9.50 -3.51 10.59
N SER A 229 9.34 -2.31 10.05
CA SER A 229 8.39 -2.05 8.94
C SER A 229 9.02 -1.41 7.69
N GLY A 230 10.34 -1.28 7.64
CA GLY A 230 11.02 -0.82 6.42
C GLY A 230 11.14 -1.92 5.38
N GLY A 231 11.14 -1.53 4.11
CA GLY A 231 11.36 -2.40 2.96
C GLY A 231 12.27 -1.77 1.90
N ILE A 232 12.26 -2.36 0.72
CA ILE A 232 13.14 -2.03 -0.41
C ILE A 232 13.00 -0.59 -0.94
N GLU A 233 11.93 0.11 -0.58
CA GLU A 233 11.77 1.55 -0.81
C GLU A 233 12.84 2.38 -0.10
N GLN A 234 13.40 1.89 1.01
CA GLN A 234 14.47 2.54 1.76
C GLN A 234 15.85 2.40 1.13
N VAL A 235 15.95 1.78 -0.05
CA VAL A 235 17.19 1.59 -0.80
C VAL A 235 16.97 1.98 -2.26
N ALA A 236 17.86 2.78 -2.84
CA ALA A 236 17.78 3.20 -4.23
C ALA A 236 19.13 3.16 -4.95
N TRP A 237 19.09 2.74 -6.21
CA TRP A 237 20.19 2.86 -7.15
C TRP A 237 20.16 4.22 -7.84
N SER A 238 21.32 4.83 -8.08
CA SER A 238 21.44 5.91 -9.05
C SER A 238 21.18 5.39 -10.48
N PRO A 239 20.72 6.24 -11.41
CA PRO A 239 20.42 5.82 -12.79
C PRO A 239 21.61 5.23 -13.55
N ASP A 240 22.84 5.66 -13.23
CA ASP A 240 24.09 5.11 -13.79
C ASP A 240 24.59 3.85 -13.05
N GLY A 241 23.94 3.51 -11.95
CA GLY A 241 24.30 2.42 -11.07
C GLY A 241 25.68 2.56 -10.44
N LYS A 242 26.12 3.78 -10.09
CA LYS A 242 27.38 4.02 -9.37
C LYS A 242 27.20 4.31 -7.89
N LEU A 243 25.99 4.71 -7.50
CA LEU A 243 25.66 5.08 -6.14
C LEU A 243 24.45 4.29 -5.65
N ILE A 244 24.48 3.94 -4.37
CA ILE A 244 23.36 3.34 -3.65
C ILE A 244 23.03 4.28 -2.48
N ALA A 245 21.83 4.84 -2.47
CA ALA A 245 21.30 5.57 -1.33
C ALA A 245 20.49 4.61 -0.44
N TYR A 246 20.68 4.65 0.87
CA TYR A 246 19.92 3.81 1.79
C TYR A 246 19.65 4.49 3.13
N ALA A 247 18.49 4.21 3.72
CA ALA A 247 18.15 4.68 5.06
C ALA A 247 18.74 3.74 6.11
N CYS A 248 19.37 4.28 7.15
CA CYS A 248 19.93 3.50 8.24
C CYS A 248 19.88 4.28 9.55
N LYS A 249 19.66 3.57 10.66
CA LYS A 249 19.70 4.15 12.00
C LYS A 249 20.92 3.62 12.74
N LYS A 250 22.04 4.35 12.64
CA LYS A 250 23.32 3.99 13.27
C LYS A 250 23.37 4.34 14.76
N LYS A 251 22.43 3.79 15.52
CA LYS A 251 22.35 3.89 16.99
C LYS A 251 22.25 2.49 17.59
N VAL A 252 22.67 2.35 18.84
CA VAL A 252 22.58 1.09 19.60
C VAL A 252 21.94 1.34 20.96
N GLY A 253 21.61 0.27 21.68
CA GLY A 253 21.24 0.40 23.07
C GLY A 253 19.97 1.22 23.31
N LYS A 254 19.99 1.91 24.44
CA LYS A 254 18.97 2.91 24.80
C LYS A 254 18.86 4.05 23.79
N ALA A 255 19.95 4.45 23.14
CA ALA A 255 19.93 5.52 22.15
C ALA A 255 19.12 5.12 20.91
N TYR A 256 19.21 3.85 20.49
CA TYR A 256 18.34 3.31 19.45
C TYR A 256 16.88 3.31 19.90
N ALA A 257 16.59 2.85 21.11
CA ALA A 257 15.23 2.73 21.64
C ALA A 257 14.45 4.05 21.72
N MET A 258 15.14 5.15 22.02
CA MET A 258 14.52 6.45 22.32
C MET A 258 14.51 7.44 21.16
N SER A 259 15.12 7.07 20.04
CA SER A 259 15.34 7.98 18.91
C SER A 259 14.50 7.57 17.71
N THR A 260 14.05 8.54 16.92
CA THR A 260 13.49 8.32 15.58
C THR A 260 14.50 8.69 14.50
N ASN A 261 15.67 9.22 14.88
CA ASN A 261 16.69 9.65 13.94
C ASN A 261 17.25 8.47 13.12
N SER A 262 16.80 8.37 11.88
CA SER A 262 17.41 7.58 10.81
C SER A 262 17.95 8.54 9.78
N GLU A 263 19.01 8.13 9.09
CA GLU A 263 19.73 9.00 8.16
C GLU A 263 19.86 8.32 6.80
N ILE A 264 20.05 9.12 5.76
CA ILE A 264 20.33 8.64 4.40
C ILE A 264 21.84 8.59 4.18
N TYR A 265 22.32 7.40 3.85
CA TYR A 265 23.70 7.11 3.50
C TYR A 265 23.83 6.89 1.99
N LEU A 266 24.93 7.37 1.40
CA LEU A 266 25.24 7.26 -0.01
C LEU A 266 26.53 6.46 -0.18
N TYR A 267 26.41 5.24 -0.68
CA TYR A 267 27.50 4.32 -0.93
C TYR A 267 27.93 4.38 -2.40
N ASN A 268 29.24 4.54 -2.64
CA ASN A 268 29.82 4.51 -3.98
C ASN A 268 30.32 3.09 -4.31
N THR A 269 29.81 2.52 -5.40
CA THR A 269 30.11 1.13 -5.76
C THR A 269 31.49 0.93 -6.37
N GLU A 270 32.10 1.99 -6.91
CA GLU A 270 33.43 1.97 -7.51
C GLU A 270 34.53 2.11 -6.45
N THR A 271 34.34 2.99 -5.47
CA THR A 271 35.34 3.24 -4.40
C THR A 271 35.11 2.42 -3.14
N GLY A 272 33.87 1.96 -2.90
CA GLY A 272 33.46 1.30 -1.67
C GLY A 272 33.31 2.24 -0.47
N THR A 273 33.22 3.55 -0.69
CA THR A 273 33.08 4.54 0.38
C THR A 273 31.62 4.92 0.62
N THR A 274 31.25 5.17 1.87
CA THR A 274 29.92 5.65 2.28
C THR A 274 30.00 7.05 2.88
N GLU A 275 29.13 7.96 2.45
CA GLU A 275 28.93 9.27 3.10
C GLU A 275 27.51 9.40 3.66
N ASN A 276 27.33 10.09 4.79
CA ASN A 276 26.01 10.45 5.30
C ASN A 276 25.57 11.76 4.64
N ILE A 277 24.46 11.73 3.89
CA ILE A 277 23.97 12.91 3.17
C ILE A 277 22.87 13.66 3.93
N SER A 278 22.22 13.04 4.93
CA SER A 278 21.15 13.68 5.71
C SER A 278 21.56 14.19 7.09
N GLU A 279 22.86 14.13 7.44
CA GLU A 279 23.39 14.69 8.68
C GLU A 279 22.81 16.08 8.99
N GLY A 280 22.34 16.24 10.24
CA GLY A 280 21.66 17.43 10.74
C GLY A 280 20.13 17.39 10.65
N TYR A 281 19.56 16.40 9.97
CA TYR A 281 18.12 16.11 9.98
C TYR A 281 17.88 15.03 11.05
N MET A 282 16.98 15.30 12.00
CA MET A 282 16.99 14.61 13.30
C MET A 282 15.84 13.61 13.49
N GLY A 283 14.80 13.64 12.66
CA GLY A 283 13.73 12.64 12.69
C GLY A 283 14.01 11.45 11.78
N TYR A 284 12.96 10.70 11.44
CA TYR A 284 13.07 9.68 10.40
C TYR A 284 13.39 10.34 9.05
N ASP A 285 14.58 10.10 8.51
CA ASP A 285 14.85 10.24 7.08
C ASP A 285 14.72 8.87 6.40
N LEU A 286 13.78 8.74 5.46
CA LEU A 286 13.39 7.47 4.84
C LEU A 286 13.14 7.61 3.34
N ASP A 287 13.23 6.47 2.64
CA ASP A 287 12.79 6.28 1.25
C ASP A 287 13.52 7.20 0.23
N PRO A 288 14.86 7.08 0.11
CA PRO A 288 15.62 7.89 -0.83
C PRO A 288 15.31 7.50 -2.28
N ILE A 289 15.21 8.49 -3.18
CA ILE A 289 14.93 8.30 -4.61
C ILE A 289 15.80 9.23 -5.43
N PHE A 290 16.47 8.68 -6.44
CA PHE A 290 17.23 9.47 -7.42
C PHE A 290 16.33 10.06 -8.50
N SER A 291 16.65 11.27 -8.97
CA SER A 291 16.08 11.78 -10.22
C SER A 291 16.56 10.93 -11.41
N PRO A 292 15.74 10.76 -12.47
CA PRO A 292 16.15 10.04 -13.68
C PRO A 292 17.44 10.56 -14.33
N ASP A 293 17.73 11.86 -14.19
CA ASP A 293 18.98 12.46 -14.65
C ASP A 293 20.18 12.27 -13.70
N GLY A 294 19.97 11.65 -12.53
CA GLY A 294 20.99 11.36 -11.51
C GLY A 294 21.53 12.56 -10.74
N THR A 295 20.99 13.77 -10.98
CA THR A 295 21.51 15.01 -10.39
C THR A 295 20.99 15.30 -8.99
N LYS A 296 19.87 14.68 -8.60
CA LYS A 296 19.16 14.95 -7.34
C LYS A 296 18.76 13.66 -6.64
N ILE A 297 18.64 13.75 -5.32
CA ILE A 297 18.04 12.72 -4.47
C ILE A 297 16.92 13.38 -3.67
N ILE A 298 15.78 12.72 -3.52
CA ILE A 298 14.71 13.13 -2.59
C ILE A 298 14.48 12.06 -1.55
N TRP A 299 13.98 12.46 -0.38
CA TRP A 299 13.53 11.54 0.67
C TRP A 299 12.45 12.20 1.53
N THR A 300 11.79 11.38 2.35
CA THR A 300 10.87 11.87 3.38
C THR A 300 11.61 12.13 4.68
N SER A 301 11.36 13.27 5.34
CA SER A 301 12.07 13.65 6.57
C SER A 301 11.14 14.17 7.67
N MET A 302 11.23 13.60 8.86
CA MET A 302 10.64 14.18 10.08
C MET A 302 11.63 15.16 10.74
N GLU A 303 11.13 16.13 11.51
CA GLU A 303 11.96 17.23 12.03
C GLU A 303 12.55 16.91 13.41
N ARG A 304 11.76 16.29 14.30
CA ARG A 304 12.03 16.13 15.73
C ARG A 304 12.40 14.68 16.05
N ASP A 305 13.60 14.49 16.58
CA ASP A 305 14.04 13.19 17.13
C ASP A 305 13.11 12.75 18.27
N GLY A 306 12.68 11.49 18.24
CA GLY A 306 11.80 10.90 19.24
C GLY A 306 10.31 11.20 19.05
N PHE A 307 9.92 11.92 17.98
CA PHE A 307 8.53 12.28 17.72
C PHE A 307 8.00 11.66 16.41
N GLU A 308 7.36 10.49 16.53
CA GLU A 308 6.89 9.68 15.39
C GLU A 308 5.67 10.25 14.64
N ALA A 309 5.16 11.39 15.09
CA ALA A 309 3.96 12.03 14.53
C ALA A 309 4.26 13.31 13.75
N ASP A 310 5.53 13.59 13.51
CA ASP A 310 5.92 14.67 12.62
C ASP A 310 5.42 14.43 11.21
N LYS A 311 5.09 15.53 10.55
CA LYS A 311 4.83 15.56 9.12
C LYS A 311 6.07 15.03 8.41
N ALA A 312 5.85 14.07 7.51
CA ALA A 312 6.87 13.63 6.58
C ALA A 312 7.08 14.76 5.55
N ARG A 313 8.22 15.45 5.64
CA ARG A 313 8.60 16.57 4.77
C ARG A 313 9.29 16.06 3.50
N LEU A 314 9.25 16.85 2.43
CA LEU A 314 9.94 16.54 1.18
C LEU A 314 11.32 17.21 1.15
N ILE A 315 12.39 16.44 1.31
CA ILE A 315 13.75 16.98 1.23
C ILE A 315 14.36 16.64 -0.13
N LEU A 316 15.08 17.61 -0.70
CA LEU A 316 15.84 17.47 -1.93
C LEU A 316 17.32 17.73 -1.67
N TYR A 317 18.17 16.82 -2.12
CA TYR A 317 19.61 16.93 -2.14
C TYR A 317 20.13 17.05 -3.56
N ASP A 318 20.95 18.07 -3.82
CA ASP A 318 21.71 18.20 -5.05
C ASP A 318 23.03 17.42 -4.92
N VAL A 319 23.22 16.42 -5.78
CA VAL A 319 24.35 15.49 -5.69
C VAL A 319 25.69 16.18 -5.92
N LYS A 320 25.72 17.18 -6.81
CA LYS A 320 26.97 17.89 -7.15
C LYS A 320 27.28 18.99 -6.14
N ALA A 321 26.28 19.78 -5.78
CA ALA A 321 26.44 20.89 -4.85
C ALA A 321 26.52 20.43 -3.39
N LYS A 322 26.07 19.21 -3.09
CA LYS A 322 25.96 18.64 -1.74
C LYS A 322 25.09 19.48 -0.80
N THR A 323 24.03 20.06 -1.34
CA THR A 323 23.11 20.94 -0.60
C THR A 323 21.75 20.30 -0.42
N LYS A 324 21.16 20.45 0.78
CA LYS A 324 19.82 19.99 1.13
C LYS A 324 18.83 21.15 1.11
N THR A 325 17.60 20.92 0.66
CA THR A 325 16.49 21.90 0.68
C THR A 325 15.20 21.21 1.09
N ASP A 326 14.45 21.77 2.04
CA ASP A 326 13.07 21.37 2.32
C ASP A 326 12.12 22.02 1.30
N LEU A 327 11.56 21.20 0.40
CA LEU A 327 10.63 21.64 -0.63
C LEU A 327 9.19 21.77 -0.11
N SER A 328 8.91 21.26 1.08
CA SER A 328 7.57 21.22 1.69
C SER A 328 7.30 22.38 2.66
N GLN A 329 8.15 23.41 2.65
CA GLN A 329 7.91 24.61 3.44
C GLN A 329 6.59 25.26 3.03
N GLY A 330 5.68 25.46 4.00
CA GLY A 330 4.33 25.98 3.77
C GLY A 330 3.32 24.95 3.24
N PHE A 331 3.72 23.68 3.06
CA PHE A 331 2.81 22.58 2.75
C PHE A 331 2.54 21.78 4.01
N ASP A 332 1.32 21.89 4.58
CA ASP A 332 0.99 21.36 5.91
C ASP A 332 0.59 19.87 5.94
N GLN A 333 0.73 19.16 4.81
CA GLN A 333 0.40 17.74 4.70
C GLN A 333 1.69 16.90 4.64
N SER A 334 1.64 15.67 5.14
CA SER A 334 2.72 14.69 4.95
C SER A 334 2.79 14.23 3.50
N VAL A 335 3.99 13.99 2.99
CA VAL A 335 4.22 13.36 1.68
C VAL A 335 4.61 11.89 1.85
N SER A 336 4.16 11.03 0.93
CA SER A 336 4.56 9.64 0.82
C SER A 336 4.61 9.21 -0.66
N ASN A 337 5.09 7.99 -0.94
CA ASN A 337 5.15 7.43 -2.30
C ASN A 337 5.77 8.42 -3.30
N LEU A 338 6.94 8.95 -2.93
CA LEU A 338 7.63 9.93 -3.74
C LEU A 338 8.06 9.33 -5.08
N SER A 339 8.10 10.12 -6.14
CA SER A 339 8.77 9.77 -7.39
C SER A 339 9.11 11.01 -8.19
N PHE A 340 10.12 10.95 -9.05
CA PHE A 340 10.35 11.98 -10.05
C PHE A 340 9.54 11.69 -11.30
N SER A 341 9.06 12.74 -11.98
CA SER A 341 8.60 12.61 -13.35
C SER A 341 9.73 12.09 -14.25
N PRO A 342 9.43 11.33 -15.33
CA PRO A 342 10.45 10.78 -16.22
C PRO A 342 11.42 11.82 -16.81
N ASP A 343 10.97 13.08 -16.93
CA ASP A 343 11.78 14.20 -17.42
C ASP A 343 12.54 14.97 -16.32
N SER A 344 12.51 14.48 -15.07
CA SER A 344 13.16 15.08 -13.89
C SER A 344 12.70 16.51 -13.54
N LYS A 345 11.54 16.96 -14.01
CA LYS A 345 11.04 18.34 -13.78
C LYS A 345 10.06 18.47 -12.62
N GLN A 346 9.36 17.40 -12.28
CA GLN A 346 8.36 17.38 -11.22
C GLN A 346 8.64 16.23 -10.25
N ILE A 347 8.17 16.37 -9.02
CA ILE A 347 8.12 15.32 -8.02
C ILE A 347 6.65 14.99 -7.79
N PHE A 348 6.25 13.73 -7.91
CA PHE A 348 4.92 13.25 -7.60
C PHE A 348 4.92 12.60 -6.20
N MET A 349 3.76 12.58 -5.57
CA MET A 349 3.56 12.05 -4.22
C MET A 349 2.10 11.74 -3.96
N ILE A 350 1.87 10.91 -2.95
CA ILE A 350 0.57 10.80 -2.29
C ILE A 350 0.60 11.66 -1.04
N SER A 351 -0.48 12.41 -0.79
CA SER A 351 -0.60 13.24 0.40
C SER A 351 -2.02 13.21 0.96
N GLY A 352 -2.08 13.24 2.29
CA GLY A 352 -3.33 13.15 3.04
C GLY A 352 -3.98 14.52 3.24
N ILE A 353 -5.21 14.68 2.77
CA ILE A 353 -5.99 15.92 2.91
C ILE A 353 -7.43 15.61 3.31
N ARG A 354 -7.88 16.17 4.44
CA ARG A 354 -9.26 16.05 4.94
C ARG A 354 -9.76 14.60 4.93
N ALA A 355 -9.04 13.70 5.60
CA ALA A 355 -9.37 12.27 5.67
C ALA A 355 -9.48 11.55 4.30
N THR A 356 -8.72 12.00 3.31
CA THR A 356 -8.54 11.32 2.02
C THR A 356 -7.06 11.32 1.65
N TYR A 357 -6.64 10.44 0.75
CA TYR A 357 -5.28 10.42 0.20
C TYR A 357 -5.33 10.63 -1.31
N GLN A 358 -4.66 11.67 -1.78
CA GLN A 358 -4.72 12.13 -3.17
C GLN A 358 -3.33 12.22 -3.76
N ILE A 359 -3.25 12.22 -5.10
CA ILE A 359 -2.01 12.39 -5.83
C ILE A 359 -1.75 13.89 -5.99
N PHE A 360 -0.54 14.30 -5.66
CA PHE A 360 -0.03 15.66 -5.81
C PHE A 360 1.24 15.64 -6.66
N SER A 361 1.59 16.79 -7.22
CA SER A 361 2.91 17.05 -7.77
C SER A 361 3.52 18.33 -7.21
N TYR A 362 4.84 18.43 -7.28
CA TYR A 362 5.64 19.61 -7.02
C TYR A 362 6.48 19.94 -8.25
N ASP A 363 6.29 21.12 -8.83
CA ASP A 363 7.08 21.61 -9.96
C ASP A 363 8.38 22.24 -9.45
N LEU A 364 9.53 21.69 -9.85
CA LEU A 364 10.85 22.14 -9.38
C LEU A 364 11.20 23.56 -9.85
N LYS A 365 10.70 23.99 -11.01
CA LYS A 365 10.98 25.31 -11.57
C LYS A 365 10.06 26.36 -10.97
N ALA A 366 8.75 26.08 -10.91
CA ALA A 366 7.75 26.97 -10.37
C ALA A 366 7.72 26.97 -8.83
N LYS A 367 8.37 25.98 -8.19
CA LYS A 367 8.42 25.77 -6.74
C LYS A 367 7.04 25.73 -6.11
N LYS A 368 6.15 24.92 -6.70
CA LYS A 368 4.73 24.94 -6.36
C LYS A 368 4.13 23.54 -6.36
N PHE A 369 3.35 23.25 -5.32
CA PHE A 369 2.50 22.07 -5.24
C PHE A 369 1.22 22.23 -6.07
N ALA A 370 0.78 21.14 -6.68
CA ALA A 370 -0.51 21.01 -7.34
C ALA A 370 -1.19 19.71 -6.91
N GLN A 371 -2.47 19.78 -6.57
CA GLN A 371 -3.30 18.60 -6.36
C GLN A 371 -3.82 18.10 -7.69
N ILE A 372 -3.50 16.85 -8.04
CA ILE A 372 -3.91 16.23 -9.31
C ILE A 372 -5.29 15.59 -9.15
N THR A 373 -5.46 14.75 -8.12
CA THR A 373 -6.71 14.00 -7.91
C THR A 373 -7.52 14.54 -6.73
N LYS A 374 -8.83 14.35 -6.78
CA LYS A 374 -9.80 14.84 -5.79
C LYS A 374 -10.94 13.84 -5.66
N GLY A 375 -11.46 13.67 -4.45
CA GLY A 375 -12.68 12.91 -4.19
C GLY A 375 -12.64 12.23 -2.82
N VAL A 376 -13.68 11.46 -2.52
CA VAL A 376 -13.81 10.71 -1.26
C VAL A 376 -13.26 9.29 -1.47
N HIS A 377 -11.94 9.20 -1.58
CA HIS A 377 -11.19 7.96 -1.78
C HIS A 377 -9.73 8.11 -1.35
N ASN A 378 -9.01 7.00 -1.31
CA ASN A 378 -7.57 6.97 -1.11
C ASN A 378 -6.90 6.39 -2.35
N TYR A 379 -5.91 7.09 -2.89
CA TYR A 379 -4.86 6.49 -3.72
C TYR A 379 -3.78 5.89 -2.82
N LEU A 380 -3.19 4.77 -3.24
CA LEU A 380 -2.21 4.02 -2.43
C LEU A 380 -0.84 3.93 -3.09
N ASP A 381 -0.82 3.84 -4.42
CA ASP A 381 0.39 3.74 -5.22
C ASP A 381 0.13 4.24 -6.63
N TYR A 382 1.20 4.55 -7.38
CA TYR A 382 1.10 4.95 -8.78
C TYR A 382 2.39 4.70 -9.57
N ASP A 383 2.25 4.55 -10.89
CA ASP A 383 3.34 4.44 -11.85
C ASP A 383 3.05 5.29 -13.12
N PHE A 384 4.09 5.69 -13.84
CA PHE A 384 3.97 6.60 -14.98
C PHE A 384 3.63 5.86 -16.29
N ALA A 385 2.65 6.40 -17.02
CA ALA A 385 2.26 5.95 -18.37
C ALA A 385 2.14 7.15 -19.32
N GLY A 386 3.29 7.76 -19.66
CA GLY A 386 3.35 8.96 -20.51
C GLY A 386 2.63 10.15 -19.87
N LYS A 387 1.51 10.59 -20.46
CA LYS A 387 0.68 11.68 -19.90
C LYS A 387 -0.31 11.22 -18.81
N PHE A 388 -0.31 9.92 -18.51
CA PHE A 388 -1.17 9.30 -17.50
C PHE A 388 -0.35 8.74 -16.34
N LEU A 389 -1.04 8.47 -15.23
CA LEU A 389 -0.60 7.58 -14.17
C LEU A 389 -1.46 6.33 -14.19
N VAL A 390 -0.89 5.19 -13.82
CA VAL A 390 -1.62 4.00 -13.41
C VAL A 390 -1.53 3.93 -11.91
N ALA A 391 -2.66 3.93 -11.22
CA ALA A 391 -2.75 4.15 -9.78
C ALA A 391 -3.69 3.15 -9.13
N THR A 392 -3.38 2.72 -7.91
CA THR A 392 -4.29 1.90 -7.10
C THR A 392 -5.15 2.82 -6.23
N LYS A 393 -6.45 2.55 -6.19
CA LYS A 393 -7.43 3.38 -5.49
C LYS A 393 -8.43 2.52 -4.73
N GLN A 394 -8.82 2.99 -3.55
CA GLN A 394 -9.84 2.39 -2.71
C GLN A 394 -10.76 3.44 -2.07
N SER A 395 -11.88 3.01 -1.53
CA SER A 395 -12.69 3.81 -0.59
C SER A 395 -13.28 2.90 0.47
N MET A 396 -13.93 3.44 1.50
CA MET A 396 -14.72 2.61 2.42
C MET A 396 -15.77 1.75 1.70
N SER A 397 -16.18 2.12 0.49
CA SER A 397 -17.21 1.46 -0.32
C SER A 397 -16.66 0.72 -1.54
N MET A 398 -15.34 0.66 -1.72
CA MET A 398 -14.71 0.04 -2.88
C MET A 398 -13.37 -0.58 -2.48
N PRO A 399 -13.22 -1.91 -2.57
CA PRO A 399 -11.92 -2.57 -2.45
C PRO A 399 -10.90 -1.96 -3.42
N THR A 400 -9.61 -2.17 -3.16
CA THR A 400 -8.56 -1.69 -4.06
C THR A 400 -8.76 -2.21 -5.48
N GLU A 401 -8.73 -1.30 -6.44
CA GLU A 401 -8.71 -1.57 -7.88
C GLU A 401 -7.73 -0.61 -8.55
N VAL A 402 -7.33 -0.92 -9.79
CA VAL A 402 -6.40 -0.12 -10.59
C VAL A 402 -7.17 0.86 -11.47
N PHE A 403 -6.67 2.09 -11.55
CA PHE A 403 -7.21 3.20 -12.32
C PHE A 403 -6.14 3.83 -13.19
N LYS A 404 -6.51 4.29 -14.38
CA LYS A 404 -5.73 5.22 -15.19
C LYS A 404 -6.15 6.65 -14.84
N VAL A 405 -5.20 7.53 -14.57
CA VAL A 405 -5.43 8.94 -14.21
C VAL A 405 -4.71 9.85 -15.21
N GLU A 406 -5.39 10.80 -15.82
CA GLU A 406 -4.73 11.80 -16.66
C GLU A 406 -4.11 12.91 -15.81
N ILE A 407 -2.79 13.10 -15.91
CA ILE A 407 -2.03 14.00 -15.04
C ILE A 407 -2.54 15.45 -15.14
N ALA A 408 -2.89 15.90 -16.35
CA ALA A 408 -3.26 17.30 -16.59
C ALA A 408 -4.64 17.67 -16.01
N THR A 409 -5.56 16.71 -15.92
CA THR A 409 -6.97 16.96 -15.58
C THR A 409 -7.41 16.30 -14.28
N GLY A 410 -6.69 15.27 -13.82
CA GLY A 410 -7.11 14.40 -12.72
C GLY A 410 -8.25 13.43 -13.10
N THR A 411 -8.67 13.42 -14.36
CA THR A 411 -9.74 12.52 -14.84
C THR A 411 -9.27 11.09 -14.78
N GLU A 412 -10.11 10.19 -14.28
CA GLU A 412 -9.76 8.80 -14.06
C GLU A 412 -10.67 7.82 -14.79
N THR A 413 -10.15 6.62 -15.04
CA THR A 413 -10.88 5.48 -15.64
C THR A 413 -10.44 4.20 -14.95
N GLN A 414 -11.39 3.40 -14.47
CA GLN A 414 -11.09 2.11 -13.86
C GLN A 414 -10.56 1.12 -14.91
N LEU A 415 -9.47 0.42 -14.59
CA LEU A 415 -8.85 -0.58 -15.47
C LEU A 415 -9.17 -2.01 -15.02
N THR A 416 -9.25 -2.25 -13.72
CA THR A 416 -9.51 -3.60 -13.17
C THR A 416 -10.86 -3.67 -12.49
N PHE A 417 -11.43 -4.87 -12.48
CA PHE A 417 -12.75 -5.16 -11.93
C PHE A 417 -12.70 -6.50 -11.17
N VAL A 418 -11.63 -6.73 -10.42
CA VAL A 418 -11.31 -8.03 -9.78
C VAL A 418 -12.46 -8.51 -8.92
N ASN A 419 -13.05 -7.59 -8.16
CA ASN A 419 -14.12 -7.93 -7.21
C ASN A 419 -15.54 -7.77 -7.78
N LYS A 420 -15.70 -7.27 -9.02
CA LYS A 420 -17.00 -6.80 -9.53
C LYS A 420 -18.10 -7.84 -9.45
N LYS A 421 -17.81 -9.09 -9.84
CA LYS A 421 -18.78 -10.19 -9.82
C LYS A 421 -19.37 -10.44 -8.43
N THR A 422 -18.53 -10.38 -7.39
CA THR A 422 -18.95 -10.58 -6.00
C THR A 422 -19.55 -9.30 -5.42
N TRP A 423 -19.01 -8.13 -5.80
CA TRP A 423 -19.32 -6.85 -5.20
C TRP A 423 -20.63 -6.21 -5.70
N ASP A 424 -20.98 -6.36 -6.99
CA ASP A 424 -22.17 -5.73 -7.59
C ASP A 424 -23.49 -6.17 -6.91
N GLY A 425 -23.54 -7.40 -6.43
CA GLY A 425 -24.70 -7.99 -5.76
C GLY A 425 -24.92 -7.50 -4.33
N ILE A 426 -24.01 -6.66 -3.80
CA ILE A 426 -24.01 -6.24 -2.40
C ILE A 426 -24.61 -4.84 -2.26
N LYS A 427 -25.58 -4.70 -1.35
CA LYS A 427 -26.13 -3.38 -1.03
C LYS A 427 -25.18 -2.68 -0.07
N LEU A 428 -24.54 -1.62 -0.52
CA LEU A 428 -23.56 -0.89 0.27
C LEU A 428 -24.23 0.08 1.25
N ALA A 429 -23.57 0.26 2.38
CA ALA A 429 -23.81 1.32 3.35
C ALA A 429 -23.43 2.68 2.75
N GLU A 430 -24.18 3.71 3.12
CA GLU A 430 -23.92 5.08 2.69
C GLU A 430 -22.93 5.75 3.65
N VAL A 431 -21.80 6.23 3.11
CA VAL A 431 -20.79 6.95 3.87
C VAL A 431 -21.00 8.46 3.63
N LYS A 432 -21.21 9.23 4.71
CA LYS A 432 -21.40 10.68 4.66
C LYS A 432 -20.36 11.41 5.49
N GLU A 433 -19.83 12.49 4.91
CA GLU A 433 -19.08 13.49 5.67
C GLU A 433 -20.05 14.31 6.53
N ARG A 434 -19.70 14.54 7.79
CA ARG A 434 -20.32 15.53 8.66
C ARG A 434 -19.26 16.40 9.32
N THR A 435 -19.57 17.67 9.52
CA THR A 435 -18.76 18.57 10.35
C THR A 435 -19.42 18.68 11.72
N VAL A 436 -18.65 18.42 12.77
CA VAL A 436 -19.06 18.53 14.17
C VAL A 436 -18.16 19.55 14.86
N LYS A 437 -18.75 20.43 15.68
CA LYS A 437 -17.96 21.36 16.51
C LYS A 437 -17.40 20.63 17.71
N THR A 438 -16.09 20.77 17.93
CA THR A 438 -15.42 20.31 19.15
C THR A 438 -15.80 21.21 20.34
N THR A 439 -15.48 20.78 21.58
CA THR A 439 -15.77 21.55 22.80
C THR A 439 -15.10 22.92 22.85
N ASP A 440 -14.04 23.14 22.07
CA ASP A 440 -13.33 24.42 21.87
C ASP A 440 -13.68 25.10 20.53
N GLY A 441 -14.71 24.65 19.82
CA GLY A 441 -15.29 25.31 18.65
C GLY A 441 -14.60 25.07 17.30
N LYS A 442 -13.60 24.18 17.24
CA LYS A 442 -12.98 23.76 15.97
C LYS A 442 -13.91 22.85 15.16
N ASP A 443 -13.73 22.84 13.85
CA ASP A 443 -14.47 21.95 12.94
C ASP A 443 -13.78 20.59 12.84
N MET A 444 -14.45 19.54 13.30
CA MET A 444 -14.00 18.17 13.18
C MET A 444 -14.78 17.44 12.08
N LEU A 445 -14.06 16.81 11.16
CA LEU A 445 -14.65 15.93 10.15
C LEU A 445 -15.00 14.58 10.79
N VAL A 446 -16.24 14.16 10.64
CA VAL A 446 -16.76 12.88 11.10
C VAL A 446 -17.33 12.11 9.92
N TRP A 447 -16.86 10.89 9.68
CA TRP A 447 -17.54 9.98 8.76
C TRP A 447 -18.72 9.34 9.50
N VAL A 448 -19.91 9.42 8.92
CA VAL A 448 -21.08 8.69 9.39
C VAL A 448 -21.46 7.66 8.36
N VAL A 449 -21.47 6.39 8.75
CA VAL A 449 -21.79 5.26 7.88
C VAL A 449 -23.18 4.74 8.24
N TYR A 450 -24.11 4.86 7.31
CA TYR A 450 -25.50 4.46 7.47
C TYR A 450 -25.74 3.05 6.92
N PRO A 451 -26.54 2.21 7.59
CA PRO A 451 -26.90 0.90 7.08
C PRO A 451 -27.44 0.92 5.64
N PRO A 452 -27.24 -0.15 4.84
CA PRO A 452 -27.71 -0.22 3.45
C PRO A 452 -29.23 0.02 3.27
N ASN A 453 -30.03 -0.26 4.30
CA ASN A 453 -31.48 -0.03 4.32
C ASN A 453 -31.85 1.02 5.38
N PHE A 454 -31.07 2.09 5.46
CA PHE A 454 -31.31 3.17 6.40
C PHE A 454 -32.70 3.80 6.20
N ASP A 455 -33.48 3.83 7.28
CA ASP A 455 -34.76 4.52 7.39
C ASP A 455 -34.60 5.63 8.44
N PRO A 456 -34.70 6.91 8.08
CA PRO A 456 -34.54 8.01 9.03
C PRO A 456 -35.58 8.01 10.16
N ASN A 457 -36.66 7.24 10.05
CA ASN A 457 -37.69 7.12 11.08
C ASN A 457 -37.44 5.97 12.08
N LYS A 458 -36.43 5.13 11.84
CA LYS A 458 -36.04 4.02 12.72
C LYS A 458 -34.87 4.43 13.62
N LYS A 459 -34.87 3.93 14.86
CA LYS A 459 -33.72 4.03 15.77
C LYS A 459 -32.74 2.88 15.50
N TYR A 460 -31.46 3.20 15.43
CA TYR A 460 -30.38 2.24 15.22
C TYR A 460 -29.38 2.27 16.38
N PRO A 461 -28.81 1.12 16.79
CA PRO A 461 -27.63 1.13 17.63
C PRO A 461 -26.49 1.88 16.92
N THR A 462 -25.78 2.71 17.65
CA THR A 462 -24.70 3.54 17.11
C THR A 462 -23.36 3.10 17.72
N LEU A 463 -22.35 2.94 16.88
CA LEU A 463 -21.00 2.58 17.28
C LEU A 463 -20.07 3.76 17.02
N LEU A 464 -19.42 4.24 18.08
CA LEU A 464 -18.32 5.18 17.98
C LEU A 464 -17.05 4.41 17.56
N TYR A 465 -16.49 4.77 16.41
CA TYR A 465 -15.28 4.16 15.88
C TYR A 465 -14.04 4.91 16.40
N CYS A 466 -13.32 4.27 17.32
CA CYS A 466 -12.09 4.80 17.89
C CYS A 466 -10.88 4.28 17.11
N GLN A 467 -10.32 5.13 16.25
CA GLN A 467 -9.15 4.79 15.45
C GLN A 467 -7.88 4.65 16.29
N GLY A 468 -7.16 3.55 16.02
CA GLY A 468 -5.87 3.25 16.61
C GLY A 468 -4.75 4.19 16.13
N GLY A 469 -3.55 3.96 16.64
CA GLY A 469 -2.36 4.79 16.37
C GLY A 469 -1.59 5.08 17.67
N PRO A 470 -1.50 6.35 18.11
CA PRO A 470 -2.64 7.27 18.10
C PRO A 470 -2.73 8.22 16.91
N GLN A 471 -1.78 8.20 15.96
CA GLN A 471 -1.76 9.06 14.77
C GLN A 471 -2.03 8.34 13.43
N SER A 472 -3.08 7.52 13.35
CA SER A 472 -3.51 6.90 12.08
C SER A 472 -4.80 7.53 11.56
N ALA A 473 -4.86 7.99 10.31
CA ALA A 473 -6.05 8.67 9.79
C ALA A 473 -7.31 7.78 9.76
N VAL A 474 -8.47 8.33 10.11
CA VAL A 474 -9.78 7.77 9.71
C VAL A 474 -10.10 8.25 8.29
N SER A 475 -9.32 7.74 7.34
CA SER A 475 -9.45 8.09 5.92
C SER A 475 -10.39 7.15 5.17
N GLN A 476 -10.37 7.16 3.84
CA GLN A 476 -11.18 6.27 3.00
C GLN A 476 -10.52 4.89 2.79
N PHE A 477 -9.92 4.31 3.82
CA PHE A 477 -9.32 2.98 3.71
C PHE A 477 -10.39 1.89 3.58
N PHE A 478 -10.09 0.83 2.83
CA PHE A 478 -10.84 -0.42 2.82
C PHE A 478 -10.08 -1.47 3.64
N SER A 479 -10.70 -2.00 4.69
CA SER A 479 -10.08 -3.01 5.55
C SER A 479 -10.78 -4.35 5.37
N TYR A 480 -10.02 -5.45 5.31
CA TYR A 480 -10.57 -6.81 5.35
C TYR A 480 -10.76 -7.33 6.80
N ARG A 481 -10.46 -6.50 7.81
CA ARG A 481 -10.59 -6.84 9.23
C ARG A 481 -11.51 -5.86 9.96
N TRP A 482 -11.23 -4.56 9.86
CA TRP A 482 -11.99 -3.48 10.49
C TRP A 482 -12.88 -2.77 9.46
N ASN A 483 -13.83 -3.52 8.89
CA ASN A 483 -14.58 -3.06 7.72
C ASN A 483 -15.89 -2.34 8.11
N MET A 484 -16.00 -1.04 7.81
CA MET A 484 -17.19 -0.25 8.16
C MET A 484 -18.45 -0.66 7.37
N GLN A 485 -18.32 -1.16 6.14
CA GLN A 485 -19.45 -1.69 5.36
C GLN A 485 -20.04 -2.94 6.01
N LEU A 486 -19.18 -3.84 6.51
CA LEU A 486 -19.60 -5.06 7.21
C LEU A 486 -20.30 -4.73 8.54
N ILE A 487 -19.78 -3.77 9.29
CA ILE A 487 -20.42 -3.32 10.54
C ILE A 487 -21.80 -2.72 10.22
N ALA A 488 -21.90 -1.83 9.23
CA ALA A 488 -23.16 -1.18 8.85
C ALA A 488 -24.19 -2.16 8.26
N ALA A 489 -23.74 -3.22 7.59
CA ALA A 489 -24.61 -4.29 7.09
C ALA A 489 -25.42 -4.97 8.22
N ASN A 490 -24.93 -4.91 9.46
CA ASN A 490 -25.62 -5.41 10.65
C ASN A 490 -26.53 -4.37 11.33
N ASP A 491 -26.98 -3.36 10.57
CA ASP A 491 -27.90 -2.31 11.01
C ASP A 491 -27.36 -1.43 12.16
N TYR A 492 -26.04 -1.23 12.20
CA TYR A 492 -25.41 -0.21 13.03
C TYR A 492 -25.15 1.07 12.25
N ILE A 493 -25.33 2.22 12.91
CA ILE A 493 -24.75 3.48 12.43
C ILE A 493 -23.34 3.58 13.01
N ILE A 494 -22.34 3.85 12.17
CA ILE A 494 -20.97 4.11 12.63
C ILE A 494 -20.72 5.60 12.63
N VAL A 495 -20.18 6.12 13.73
CA VAL A 495 -19.68 7.49 13.87
C VAL A 495 -18.17 7.40 14.00
N ALA A 496 -17.43 7.86 13.00
CA ALA A 496 -15.98 7.74 12.92
C ALA A 496 -15.32 9.14 12.84
N PRO A 497 -15.05 9.78 13.99
CA PRO A 497 -14.52 11.13 14.03
C PRO A 497 -13.02 11.18 13.74
N ASN A 498 -12.61 12.20 12.99
CA ASN A 498 -11.21 12.57 12.83
C ASN A 498 -10.76 13.48 13.98
N ARG A 499 -10.83 12.96 15.21
CA ARG A 499 -10.40 13.65 16.45
C ARG A 499 -8.97 14.17 16.36
N ARG A 500 -8.61 15.09 17.26
CA ARG A 500 -7.24 15.57 17.39
C ARG A 500 -6.23 14.46 17.61
N GLY A 501 -5.04 14.65 17.06
CA GLY A 501 -4.02 13.62 16.96
C GLY A 501 -4.15 12.70 15.77
N LEU A 502 -5.08 12.92 14.86
CA LEU A 502 -5.14 12.17 13.60
C LEU A 502 -4.55 13.01 12.45
N PRO A 503 -3.77 12.41 11.53
CA PRO A 503 -3.16 13.15 10.44
C PRO A 503 -4.20 13.56 9.39
N THR A 504 -3.74 14.28 8.35
CA THR A 504 -4.54 14.84 7.23
C THR A 504 -5.30 16.15 7.51
N PHE A 505 -5.13 16.72 8.71
CA PHE A 505 -5.73 17.98 9.16
C PHE A 505 -4.69 19.02 9.61
N GLY A 506 -3.43 18.84 9.19
CA GLY A 506 -2.31 19.72 9.54
C GLY A 506 -1.52 19.28 10.78
N GLN A 507 -0.27 19.77 10.91
CA GLN A 507 0.60 19.37 12.02
C GLN A 507 0.03 19.78 13.37
N GLU A 508 -0.58 20.97 13.49
CA GLU A 508 -1.13 21.45 14.76
C GLU A 508 -2.22 20.51 15.29
N TRP A 509 -3.12 20.04 14.40
CA TRP A 509 -4.17 19.08 14.77
C TRP A 509 -3.57 17.75 15.21
N ASN A 510 -2.51 17.28 14.53
CA ASN A 510 -1.83 16.03 14.85
C ASN A 510 -1.04 16.09 16.17
N ASP A 511 -0.41 17.23 16.47
CA ASP A 511 0.40 17.42 17.68
C ASP A 511 -0.44 17.47 18.97
N GLN A 512 -1.71 17.84 18.87
CA GLN A 512 -2.58 18.11 20.02
C GLN A 512 -2.84 16.90 20.93
N ILE A 513 -2.63 15.67 20.45
CA ILE A 513 -2.72 14.47 21.32
C ILE A 513 -1.45 14.24 22.16
N SER A 514 -0.33 14.85 21.78
CA SER A 514 0.96 14.61 22.42
C SER A 514 0.89 14.96 23.91
N LYS A 515 1.13 13.95 24.75
CA LYS A 515 1.04 14.03 26.22
C LYS A 515 -0.36 14.36 26.77
N ASP A 516 -1.41 14.36 25.94
CA ASP A 516 -2.80 14.65 26.33
C ASP A 516 -3.78 13.53 25.88
N TYR A 517 -3.45 12.27 26.16
CA TYR A 517 -4.20 11.12 25.61
C TYR A 517 -5.65 11.02 26.12
N GLY A 518 -5.93 11.51 27.32
CA GLY A 518 -7.26 11.48 27.94
C GLY A 518 -7.98 12.82 27.92
N GLY A 519 -7.37 13.87 27.36
CA GLY A 519 -7.91 15.20 27.39
C GLY A 519 -8.76 15.48 26.16
N GLN A 520 -8.30 16.41 25.35
CA GLN A 520 -9.18 17.06 24.39
C GLN A 520 -9.53 16.16 23.19
N ASN A 521 -8.64 15.26 22.79
CA ASN A 521 -8.93 14.19 21.82
C ASN A 521 -10.06 13.24 22.27
N MET A 522 -10.23 13.03 23.58
CA MET A 522 -11.36 12.25 24.13
C MET A 522 -12.65 13.06 24.10
N GLN A 523 -12.58 14.36 24.38
CA GLN A 523 -13.75 15.24 24.24
C GLN A 523 -14.22 15.37 22.79
N ASP A 524 -13.30 15.30 21.82
CA ASP A 524 -13.64 15.23 20.40
C ASP A 524 -14.47 13.96 20.10
N TYR A 525 -14.06 12.80 20.64
CA TYR A 525 -14.83 11.56 20.52
C TYR A 525 -16.24 11.67 21.13
N LEU A 526 -16.39 12.37 22.26
CA LEU A 526 -17.69 12.58 22.91
C LEU A 526 -18.56 13.64 22.22
N SER A 527 -17.95 14.56 21.47
CA SER A 527 -18.66 15.58 20.70
C SER A 527 -19.29 14.99 19.43
N ALA A 528 -18.64 13.98 18.84
CA ALA A 528 -19.09 13.25 17.66
C ALA A 528 -20.32 12.39 17.96
#